data_AF-A0A1W0D9W9-F1
#
_entry.id   AF-A0A1W0D9W9-F1
#
_cell.length_a   1.000
_cell.length_b   1.000
_cell.length_c   1.000
_cell.angle_alpha   90.00
_cell.angle_beta   90.00
_cell.angle_gamma   90.00
#
_symmetry.space_group_name_H-M   'P 1'
#
loop_
_entity.id
_entity.type
_entity.pdbx_description
1 polymer ?
#
loop_
_entity_poly.entity_id
_entity_poly.type
_entity_poly.pdbx_seq_one_letter_code
_entity_poly.pdbx_strand_id
1 'polypeptide(L)'
;MAAVGLWLRDHAGLLRALQWGVVLVYAALLIVPACLDLPEDSARIWNNLTIFAQFVFWGIWWPFVLLSMVLFGRLWCGVLCPEGALSEWAAKKGLGRPIPRWMRWGGWPFVAFALTTIYGQLVSVYQYPKAALLVLGGSTVAAVIVGFIYTRGKRAWCRHLCPVNGVFGLLSKLAPMYYRVDEAAWKASQQGKTIPIQAVDCAPLQPLRHMQGGSGCHMCGRCSGHRDAIELSLRSPTEEVVKVAAKEADGWQTALIVYGLLGVAMGAFHWTMSPWFVAMKQAAAEWLVDHDILWPLDTEAPWWLLTHYPQHNDVFSWLDGAALISYVLATALALGSGLLLCLAAGVRIAGPWRTQRLHHLAQSLIPLAGCGVFLGLSALTVTLLKAEGVPMFWANDARLALLAGANLWSLWLGRAILARWSSGPRQALALMPLLAALALVDAAWGFMFWWW
;
A
#
# COMPACT_ATOMS: atom_id res chain seq x y z
N MET A 1 -15.33 18.77 13.72
CA MET A 1 -14.95 17.37 13.44
C MET A 1 -15.33 16.40 14.56
N ALA A 2 -15.24 16.78 15.84
CA ALA A 2 -15.63 15.92 16.97
C ALA A 2 -17.02 15.28 16.83
N ALA A 3 -18.03 16.04 16.38
CA ALA A 3 -19.39 15.54 16.12
C ALA A 3 -19.43 14.36 15.11
N VAL A 4 -18.58 14.38 14.08
CA VAL A 4 -18.48 13.28 13.11
C VAL A 4 -17.89 12.02 13.76
N GLY A 5 -16.89 12.18 14.64
CA GLY A 5 -16.33 11.07 15.41
C GLY A 5 -17.37 10.43 16.34
N LEU A 6 -18.17 11.25 17.02
CA LEU A 6 -19.28 10.79 17.86
C LEU A 6 -20.37 10.10 17.03
N TRP A 7 -20.74 10.68 15.89
CA TRP A 7 -21.69 10.08 14.96
C TRP A 7 -21.25 8.68 14.52
N LEU A 8 -19.97 8.50 14.16
CA LEU A 8 -19.41 7.19 13.80
C LEU A 8 -19.49 6.18 14.96
N ARG A 9 -19.26 6.63 16.20
CA ARG A 9 -19.37 5.78 17.38
C ARG A 9 -20.83 5.34 17.62
N ASP A 10 -21.75 6.30 17.55
CA ASP A 10 -23.14 6.11 17.94
C ASP A 10 -23.94 5.34 16.86
N HIS A 11 -23.53 5.43 15.59
CA HIS A 11 -24.14 4.72 14.45
C HIS A 11 -23.43 3.39 14.11
N ALA A 12 -22.89 2.70 15.10
CA ALA A 12 -22.17 1.45 14.90
C ALA A 12 -23.01 0.34 14.21
N GLY A 13 -24.33 0.34 14.38
CA GLY A 13 -25.25 -0.57 13.68
C GLY A 13 -25.27 -0.34 12.17
N LEU A 14 -25.41 0.92 11.75
CA LEU A 14 -25.38 1.33 10.34
C LEU A 14 -24.03 1.00 9.70
N LEU A 15 -22.93 1.27 10.40
CA LEU A 15 -21.58 0.95 9.91
C LEU A 15 -21.39 -0.56 9.70
N ARG A 16 -21.95 -1.40 10.57
CA ARG A 16 -21.91 -2.87 10.39
C ARG A 16 -22.76 -3.32 9.20
N ALA A 17 -23.93 -2.73 8.98
CA ALA A 17 -24.76 -3.03 7.81
C ALA A 17 -24.03 -2.65 6.51
N LEU A 18 -23.41 -1.47 6.47
CA LEU A 18 -22.57 -1.02 5.36
C LEU A 18 -21.40 -1.99 5.11
N GLN A 19 -20.68 -2.40 6.17
CA GLN A 19 -19.58 -3.38 6.07
C GLN A 19 -20.03 -4.68 5.41
N TRP A 20 -21.17 -5.23 5.82
CA TRP A 20 -21.70 -6.47 5.22
C TRP A 20 -22.17 -6.27 3.79
N GLY A 21 -22.76 -5.12 3.45
CA GLY A 21 -23.08 -4.76 2.06
C GLY A 21 -21.84 -4.74 1.19
N VAL A 22 -20.75 -4.13 1.66
CA VAL A 22 -19.46 -4.10 0.93
C VAL A 22 -18.84 -5.49 0.83
N VAL A 23 -18.94 -6.33 1.87
CA VAL A 23 -18.49 -7.74 1.83
C VAL A 23 -19.26 -8.54 0.77
N LEU A 24 -20.58 -8.34 0.67
CA LEU A 24 -21.41 -9.02 -0.33
C LEU A 24 -21.02 -8.59 -1.75
N VAL A 25 -20.87 -7.29 -2.01
CA VAL A 25 -20.43 -6.76 -3.30
C VAL A 25 -19.03 -7.29 -3.65
N TYR A 26 -18.10 -7.25 -2.69
CA TYR A 26 -16.76 -7.79 -2.84
C TYR A 26 -16.77 -9.28 -3.20
N ALA A 27 -17.54 -10.10 -2.48
CA ALA A 27 -17.63 -11.53 -2.75
C ALA A 27 -18.26 -11.83 -4.12
N ALA A 28 -19.31 -11.09 -4.50
CA ALA A 28 -19.96 -11.24 -5.79
C ALA A 28 -19.00 -10.90 -6.95
N LEU A 29 -18.32 -9.76 -6.87
CA LEU A 29 -17.36 -9.34 -7.91
C LEU A 29 -16.13 -10.26 -7.99
N LEU A 30 -15.79 -10.99 -6.92
CA LEU A 30 -14.61 -11.87 -6.91
C LEU A 30 -14.95 -13.30 -7.33
N ILE A 31 -16.08 -13.84 -6.86
CA ILE A 31 -16.46 -15.24 -7.08
C ILE A 31 -17.15 -15.41 -8.43
N VAL A 32 -18.09 -14.52 -8.79
CA VAL A 32 -18.90 -14.71 -10.00
C VAL A 32 -18.02 -14.72 -11.27
N PRO A 33 -17.11 -13.74 -11.50
CA PRO A 33 -16.24 -13.78 -12.68
C PRO A 33 -15.29 -14.98 -12.73
N ALA A 34 -14.93 -15.56 -11.58
CA ALA A 34 -14.07 -16.74 -11.54
C ALA A 34 -14.79 -18.03 -11.92
N CYS A 35 -16.13 -18.04 -11.83
CA CYS A 35 -17.00 -19.13 -12.26
C CYS A 35 -17.47 -19.00 -13.72
N LEU A 36 -17.25 -17.85 -14.36
CA LEU A 36 -17.58 -17.62 -15.76
C LEU A 36 -16.41 -18.00 -16.66
N ASP A 37 -16.72 -18.28 -17.92
CA ASP A 37 -15.71 -18.46 -18.96
C ASP A 37 -14.97 -17.15 -19.22
N LEU A 38 -13.75 -17.29 -19.75
CA LEU A 38 -12.91 -16.13 -20.03
C LEU A 38 -13.53 -15.28 -21.16
N PRO A 39 -13.44 -13.95 -21.05
CA PRO A 39 -14.00 -13.05 -22.06
C PRO A 39 -13.31 -13.25 -23.42
N GLU A 40 -14.10 -13.24 -24.50
CA GLU A 40 -13.59 -13.14 -25.87
C GLU A 40 -12.98 -11.75 -26.13
N ASP A 41 -12.09 -11.62 -27.13
CA ASP A 41 -11.36 -10.38 -27.43
C ASP A 41 -12.26 -9.17 -27.78
N SER A 42 -13.51 -9.43 -28.20
CA SER A 42 -14.52 -8.40 -28.50
C SER A 42 -15.27 -7.88 -27.26
N ALA A 43 -15.05 -8.51 -26.11
CA ALA A 43 -15.76 -8.16 -24.88
C ALA A 43 -15.43 -6.74 -24.42
N ARG A 44 -16.46 -6.06 -23.91
CA ARG A 44 -16.44 -4.68 -23.45
C ARG A 44 -16.95 -4.59 -22.02
N ILE A 45 -16.66 -3.49 -21.33
CA ILE A 45 -17.07 -3.23 -19.94
C ILE A 45 -18.59 -3.38 -19.78
N TRP A 46 -19.37 -2.96 -20.78
CA TRP A 46 -20.84 -2.99 -20.72
C TRP A 46 -21.45 -4.35 -21.02
N ASN A 47 -20.72 -5.22 -21.72
CA ASN A 47 -21.25 -6.48 -22.27
C ASN A 47 -20.69 -7.73 -21.58
N ASN A 48 -19.68 -7.58 -20.71
CA ASN A 48 -19.05 -8.72 -20.05
C ASN A 48 -18.80 -8.42 -18.56
N LEU A 49 -19.38 -9.26 -17.69
CA LEU A 49 -19.30 -9.11 -16.25
C LEU A 49 -17.86 -9.24 -15.71
N THR A 50 -17.01 -10.04 -16.35
CA THR A 50 -15.62 -10.23 -15.93
C THR A 50 -14.80 -8.95 -16.16
N ILE A 51 -14.94 -8.32 -17.32
CA ILE A 51 -14.27 -7.04 -17.62
C ILE A 51 -14.86 -5.92 -16.75
N PHE A 52 -16.17 -5.92 -16.54
CA PHE A 52 -16.81 -4.98 -15.61
C PHE A 52 -16.24 -5.12 -14.19
N ALA A 53 -16.14 -6.34 -13.67
CA ALA A 53 -15.59 -6.60 -12.35
C ALA A 53 -14.11 -6.20 -12.26
N GLN A 54 -13.31 -6.48 -13.29
CA GLN A 54 -11.92 -6.04 -13.40
C GLN A 54 -11.82 -4.50 -13.33
N PHE A 55 -12.67 -3.78 -14.06
CA PHE A 55 -12.73 -2.33 -14.05
C PHE A 55 -13.14 -1.78 -12.68
N VAL A 56 -14.15 -2.37 -12.03
CA VAL A 56 -14.58 -1.94 -10.69
C VAL A 56 -13.47 -2.17 -9.66
N PHE A 57 -12.84 -3.34 -9.65
CA PHE A 57 -11.80 -3.68 -8.66
C PHE A 57 -10.51 -2.90 -8.87
N TRP A 58 -9.93 -3.00 -10.06
CA TRP A 58 -8.60 -2.46 -10.32
C TRP A 58 -8.67 -1.03 -10.82
N GLY A 59 -9.73 -0.70 -11.56
CA GLY A 59 -9.89 0.62 -12.16
C GLY A 59 -10.42 1.69 -11.20
N ILE A 60 -11.38 1.35 -10.33
CA ILE A 60 -12.03 2.30 -9.42
C ILE A 60 -11.64 2.05 -7.95
N TRP A 61 -11.80 0.81 -7.48
CA TRP A 61 -11.71 0.50 -6.05
C TRP A 61 -10.32 0.74 -5.47
N TRP A 62 -9.25 0.24 -6.10
CA TRP A 62 -7.88 0.47 -5.60
C TRP A 62 -7.43 1.94 -5.63
N PRO A 63 -7.59 2.70 -6.73
CA PRO A 63 -7.31 4.13 -6.74
C PRO A 63 -8.09 4.90 -5.67
N PHE A 64 -9.38 4.56 -5.47
CA PHE A 64 -10.22 5.16 -4.44
C PHE A 64 -9.74 4.83 -3.03
N VAL A 65 -9.33 3.57 -2.78
CA VAL A 65 -8.74 3.14 -1.50
C VAL A 65 -7.51 3.98 -1.19
N LEU A 66 -6.57 4.15 -2.12
CA LEU A 66 -5.35 4.93 -1.90
C LEU A 66 -5.65 6.40 -1.62
N LEU A 67 -6.56 7.00 -2.39
CA LEU A 67 -6.99 8.38 -2.18
C LEU A 67 -7.62 8.55 -0.79
N SER A 68 -8.44 7.60 -0.36
CA SER A 68 -9.05 7.62 0.97
C SER A 68 -8.01 7.61 2.10
N MET A 69 -6.87 6.91 1.93
CA MET A 69 -5.79 6.87 2.93
C MET A 69 -5.14 8.24 3.12
N VAL A 70 -4.94 8.98 2.02
CA VAL A 70 -4.29 10.29 2.03
C VAL A 70 -5.25 11.39 2.51
N LEU A 71 -6.56 11.25 2.32
CA LEU A 71 -7.53 12.27 2.75
C LEU A 71 -8.11 12.02 4.15
N PHE A 72 -8.41 10.76 4.47
CA PHE A 72 -9.20 10.38 5.64
C PHE A 72 -8.46 9.44 6.59
N GLY A 73 -7.16 9.22 6.35
CA GLY A 73 -6.38 8.22 7.06
C GLY A 73 -6.92 6.82 6.75
N ARG A 74 -6.77 5.87 7.66
CA ARG A 74 -7.16 4.47 7.38
C ARG A 74 -8.66 4.20 7.58
N LEU A 75 -9.52 5.17 7.26
CA LEU A 75 -10.98 5.06 7.36
C LEU A 75 -11.51 3.87 6.56
N TRP A 76 -10.97 3.65 5.36
CA TRP A 76 -11.30 2.48 4.57
C TRP A 76 -11.04 1.18 5.34
N CYS A 77 -9.87 1.03 5.98
CA CYS A 77 -9.58 -0.14 6.81
C CYS A 77 -10.59 -0.32 7.94
N GLY A 78 -11.07 0.77 8.56
CA GLY A 78 -12.05 0.73 9.65
C GLY A 78 -13.47 0.40 9.21
N VAL A 79 -13.92 1.00 8.11
CA VAL A 79 -15.35 1.08 7.72
C VAL A 79 -15.68 0.25 6.48
N LEU A 80 -14.80 0.22 5.46
CA LEU A 80 -15.15 -0.33 4.14
C LEU A 80 -14.38 -1.62 3.79
N CYS A 81 -13.28 -1.92 4.47
CA CYS A 81 -12.43 -3.05 4.15
C CYS A 81 -13.15 -4.39 4.44
N PRO A 82 -13.42 -5.23 3.41
CA PRO A 82 -14.15 -6.49 3.58
C PRO A 82 -13.35 -7.50 4.40
N GLU A 83 -12.04 -7.64 4.14
CA GLU A 83 -11.15 -8.49 4.94
C GLU A 83 -11.16 -8.11 6.42
N GLY A 84 -11.17 -6.80 6.72
CA GLY A 84 -11.20 -6.30 8.09
C GLY A 84 -12.51 -6.61 8.81
N ALA A 85 -13.64 -6.54 8.11
CA ALA A 85 -14.96 -6.88 8.63
C ALA A 85 -15.08 -8.39 8.91
N LEU A 86 -14.66 -9.22 7.94
CA LEU A 86 -14.68 -10.68 8.06
C LEU A 86 -13.74 -11.19 9.16
N SER A 87 -12.51 -10.66 9.22
CA SER A 87 -11.54 -11.00 10.26
C SER A 87 -12.04 -10.61 11.66
N GLU A 88 -12.67 -9.44 11.81
CA GLU A 88 -13.24 -9.02 13.09
C GLU A 88 -14.44 -9.89 13.50
N TRP A 89 -15.32 -10.23 12.56
CA TRP A 89 -16.44 -11.14 12.82
C TRP A 89 -15.95 -12.52 13.26
N ALA A 90 -14.93 -13.06 12.58
CA ALA A 90 -14.29 -14.32 12.93
C ALA A 90 -13.65 -14.26 14.32
N ALA A 91 -12.94 -13.17 14.64
CA ALA A 91 -12.29 -12.97 15.93
C ALA A 91 -13.26 -12.86 17.11
N LYS A 92 -14.50 -12.41 16.89
CA LYS A 92 -15.54 -12.42 17.95
C LYS A 92 -15.98 -13.82 18.34
N LYS A 93 -15.91 -14.77 17.39
CA LYS A 93 -16.26 -16.19 17.57
C LYS A 93 -15.03 -17.07 17.83
N GLY A 94 -13.84 -16.48 17.79
CA GLY A 94 -12.56 -17.17 17.77
C GLY A 94 -12.08 -17.71 19.11
N LEU A 95 -11.02 -18.51 19.04
CA LEU A 95 -10.35 -19.19 20.16
C LEU A 95 -9.65 -18.23 21.13
N GLY A 96 -9.35 -17.01 20.69
CA GLY A 96 -8.73 -15.99 21.54
C GLY A 96 -7.26 -16.26 21.89
N ARG A 97 -6.52 -17.03 21.08
CA ARG A 97 -5.11 -17.35 21.37
C ARG A 97 -4.24 -16.09 21.30
N PRO A 98 -3.14 -16.01 22.09
CA PRO A 98 -2.21 -14.89 22.03
C PRO A 98 -1.50 -14.82 20.68
N ILE A 99 -1.19 -13.60 20.23
CA ILE A 99 -0.46 -13.39 18.97
C ILE A 99 0.98 -13.90 19.12
N PRO A 100 1.44 -14.83 18.27
CA PRO A 100 2.78 -15.37 18.35
C PRO A 100 3.83 -14.29 18.08
N ARG A 101 5.05 -14.48 18.60
CA ARG A 101 6.14 -13.50 18.47
C ARG A 101 6.53 -13.28 17.01
N TRP A 102 6.53 -14.33 16.18
CA TRP A 102 6.88 -14.22 14.77
C TRP A 102 5.94 -13.29 14.00
N MET A 103 4.62 -13.30 14.27
CA MET A 103 3.65 -12.39 13.63
C MET A 103 3.89 -10.93 14.02
N ARG A 104 4.50 -10.65 15.16
CA ARG A 104 4.76 -9.28 15.64
C ARG A 104 6.03 -8.67 15.06
N TRP A 105 6.73 -9.38 14.18
CA TRP A 105 7.93 -8.86 13.55
C TRP A 105 7.63 -7.65 12.65
N GLY A 106 8.37 -6.56 12.85
CA GLY A 106 8.15 -5.29 12.15
C GLY A 106 8.40 -5.31 10.64
N GLY A 107 9.08 -6.36 10.13
CA GLY A 107 9.37 -6.52 8.70
C GLY A 107 8.23 -7.13 7.89
N TRP A 108 7.19 -7.68 8.53
CA TRP A 108 6.06 -8.31 7.82
C TRP A 108 5.40 -7.39 6.78
N PRO A 109 5.11 -6.10 7.07
CA PRO A 109 4.50 -5.23 6.06
C PRO A 109 5.36 -5.05 4.80
N PHE A 110 6.69 -5.06 4.92
CA PHE A 110 7.58 -4.99 3.77
C PHE A 110 7.61 -6.31 3.01
N VAL A 111 7.83 -7.42 3.72
CA VAL A 111 7.93 -8.75 3.10
C VAL A 111 6.62 -9.16 2.45
N ALA A 112 5.50 -8.98 3.15
CA ALA A 112 4.18 -9.29 2.60
C ALA A 112 3.89 -8.45 1.35
N PHE A 113 4.15 -7.15 1.39
CA PHE A 113 3.99 -6.28 0.22
C PHE A 113 4.83 -6.73 -0.97
N ALA A 114 6.14 -7.00 -0.75
CA ALA A 114 7.05 -7.42 -1.81
C ALA A 114 6.64 -8.77 -2.41
N LEU A 115 6.35 -9.76 -1.56
CA LEU A 115 5.92 -11.09 -2.00
C LEU A 115 4.59 -11.03 -2.75
N THR A 116 3.59 -10.32 -2.25
CA THR A 116 2.29 -10.22 -2.95
C THR A 116 2.38 -9.44 -4.25
N THR A 117 3.26 -8.44 -4.32
CA THR A 117 3.47 -7.69 -5.56
C THR A 117 4.12 -8.58 -6.62
N ILE A 118 5.20 -9.30 -6.28
CA ILE A 118 5.88 -10.21 -7.21
C ILE A 118 4.94 -11.36 -7.60
N TYR A 119 4.30 -12.01 -6.62
CA TYR A 119 3.37 -13.10 -6.86
C TYR A 119 2.20 -12.67 -7.74
N GLY A 120 1.62 -11.49 -7.49
CA GLY A 120 0.54 -10.94 -8.30
C GLY A 120 0.92 -10.73 -9.77
N GLN A 121 2.18 -10.38 -10.06
CA GLN A 121 2.69 -10.29 -11.43
C GLN A 121 2.89 -11.68 -12.06
N LEU A 122 3.40 -12.65 -11.30
CA LEU A 122 3.64 -14.02 -11.80
C LEU A 122 2.36 -14.75 -12.21
N VAL A 123 1.23 -14.46 -11.55
CA VAL A 123 -0.08 -15.07 -11.87
C VAL A 123 -0.99 -14.16 -12.69
N SER A 124 -0.51 -13.00 -13.14
CA SER A 124 -1.30 -12.03 -13.89
C SER A 124 -2.62 -11.63 -13.21
N VAL A 125 -2.53 -11.26 -11.93
CA VAL A 125 -3.68 -11.00 -11.03
C VAL A 125 -4.66 -9.93 -11.54
N TYR A 126 -4.16 -8.99 -12.34
CA TYR A 126 -4.95 -7.89 -12.91
C TYR A 126 -5.78 -8.31 -14.12
N GLN A 127 -5.41 -9.41 -14.79
CA GLN A 127 -5.97 -9.85 -16.07
C GLN A 127 -6.96 -11.00 -15.85
N TYR A 128 -6.64 -11.94 -14.96
CA TYR A 128 -7.43 -13.16 -14.80
C TYR A 128 -8.24 -13.22 -13.50
N PRO A 129 -9.55 -13.53 -13.56
CA PRO A 129 -10.41 -13.56 -12.38
C PRO A 129 -10.05 -14.69 -11.40
N LYS A 130 -9.59 -15.85 -11.91
CA LYS A 130 -9.12 -16.97 -11.06
C LYS A 130 -7.88 -16.60 -10.25
N ALA A 131 -6.94 -15.86 -10.85
CA ALA A 131 -5.77 -15.34 -10.17
C ALA A 131 -6.15 -14.29 -9.12
N ALA A 132 -7.07 -13.36 -9.45
CA ALA A 132 -7.60 -12.39 -8.49
C ALA A 132 -8.28 -13.08 -7.30
N LEU A 133 -9.11 -14.11 -7.54
CA LEU A 133 -9.74 -14.92 -6.50
C LEU A 133 -8.70 -15.65 -5.64
N LEU A 134 -7.64 -16.19 -6.24
CA LEU A 134 -6.58 -16.87 -5.50
C LEU A 134 -5.85 -15.90 -4.55
N VAL A 135 -5.44 -14.73 -5.05
CA VAL A 135 -4.68 -13.76 -4.25
C VAL A 135 -5.55 -13.06 -3.20
N LEU A 136 -6.66 -12.46 -3.62
CA LEU A 136 -7.54 -11.66 -2.75
C LEU A 136 -8.49 -12.55 -1.92
N GLY A 137 -9.00 -13.63 -2.51
CA GLY A 137 -9.81 -14.61 -1.78
C GLY A 137 -8.95 -15.41 -0.80
N GLY A 138 -7.73 -15.80 -1.21
CA GLY A 138 -6.76 -16.44 -0.33
C GLY A 138 -6.36 -15.56 0.85
N SER A 139 -6.08 -14.26 0.63
CA SER A 139 -5.81 -13.32 1.72
C SER A 139 -7.02 -13.16 2.65
N THR A 140 -8.24 -13.15 2.09
CA THR A 140 -9.48 -13.08 2.87
C THR A 140 -9.69 -14.32 3.76
N VAL A 141 -9.47 -15.51 3.22
CA VAL A 141 -9.55 -16.77 3.98
C VAL A 141 -8.48 -16.78 5.08
N ALA A 142 -7.24 -16.38 4.77
CA ALA A 142 -6.18 -16.24 5.76
C ALA A 142 -6.54 -15.22 6.85
N ALA A 143 -7.16 -14.09 6.49
CA ALA A 143 -7.63 -13.07 7.43
C ALA A 143 -8.69 -13.61 8.40
N VAL A 144 -9.61 -14.44 7.91
CA VAL A 144 -10.64 -15.11 8.70
C VAL A 144 -10.02 -16.15 9.62
N ILE A 145 -9.12 -17.00 9.13
CA ILE A 145 -8.43 -18.03 9.93
C ILE A 145 -7.62 -17.37 11.04
N VAL A 146 -6.81 -16.36 10.70
CA VAL A 146 -5.99 -15.63 11.68
C VAL A 146 -6.87 -14.91 12.69
N GLY A 147 -7.96 -14.28 12.26
CA GLY A 147 -8.94 -13.67 13.16
C GLY A 147 -9.58 -14.68 14.10
N PHE A 148 -10.00 -15.85 13.59
CA PHE A 148 -10.61 -16.92 14.38
C PHE A 148 -9.64 -17.54 15.39
N ILE A 149 -8.38 -17.77 15.03
CA ILE A 149 -7.40 -18.39 15.92
C ILE A 149 -6.90 -17.39 16.97
N TYR A 150 -6.51 -16.19 16.52
CA TYR A 150 -5.75 -15.24 17.33
C TYR A 150 -6.59 -14.04 17.75
N THR A 151 -6.49 -13.70 19.04
CA THR A 151 -7.21 -12.61 19.72
C THR A 151 -8.73 -12.76 19.75
N ARG A 152 -9.36 -12.14 20.75
CA ARG A 152 -10.82 -12.13 20.89
C ARG A 152 -11.37 -10.76 20.49
N GLY A 153 -12.01 -10.70 19.33
CA GLY A 153 -12.64 -9.49 18.78
C GLY A 153 -11.69 -8.42 18.23
N LYS A 154 -10.40 -8.72 18.01
CA LYS A 154 -9.41 -7.76 17.50
C LYS A 154 -8.96 -8.11 16.09
N ARG A 155 -8.42 -7.13 15.38
CA ARG A 155 -7.97 -7.27 13.98
C ARG A 155 -6.47 -7.56 13.90
N ALA A 156 -6.07 -8.75 14.36
CA ALA A 156 -4.66 -9.18 14.37
C ALA A 156 -4.07 -9.26 12.94
N TRP A 157 -4.84 -9.81 11.99
CA TRP A 157 -4.45 -9.88 10.57
C TRP A 157 -4.10 -8.49 10.01
N CYS A 158 -5.04 -7.54 10.14
CA CYS A 158 -4.89 -6.21 9.58
C CYS A 158 -3.70 -5.44 10.17
N ARG A 159 -3.34 -5.70 11.44
CA ARG A 159 -2.20 -5.04 12.11
C ARG A 159 -0.85 -5.62 11.70
N HIS A 160 -0.78 -6.93 11.45
CA HIS A 160 0.49 -7.65 11.40
C HIS A 160 0.81 -8.28 10.05
N LEU A 161 -0.18 -8.84 9.36
CA LEU A 161 0.03 -9.71 8.19
C LEU A 161 -0.55 -9.17 6.89
N CYS A 162 -1.53 -8.26 6.97
CA CYS A 162 -2.15 -7.67 5.78
C CYS A 162 -1.06 -7.01 4.89
N PRO A 163 -0.91 -7.44 3.61
CA PRO A 163 0.18 -6.99 2.75
C PRO A 163 0.24 -5.47 2.54
N VAL A 164 -0.94 -4.85 2.51
CA VAL A 164 -1.09 -3.40 2.29
C VAL A 164 -1.09 -2.58 3.59
N ASN A 165 -0.96 -3.23 4.76
CA ASN A 165 -0.97 -2.54 6.06
C ASN A 165 0.13 -1.48 6.17
N GLY A 166 1.35 -1.81 5.74
CA GLY A 166 2.48 -0.89 5.78
C GLY A 166 2.26 0.31 4.88
N VAL A 167 1.81 0.08 3.65
CA VAL A 167 1.54 1.12 2.65
C VAL A 167 0.47 2.06 3.15
N PHE A 168 -0.66 1.53 3.61
CA PHE A 168 -1.76 2.35 4.16
C PHE A 168 -1.34 3.10 5.43
N GLY A 169 -0.51 2.50 6.27
CA GLY A 169 0.09 3.16 7.43
C GLY A 169 0.94 4.38 7.03
N LEU A 170 1.80 4.24 6.01
CA LEU A 170 2.62 5.32 5.49
C LEU A 170 1.78 6.44 4.87
N LEU A 171 0.83 6.10 3.99
CA LEU A 171 -0.03 7.09 3.33
C LEU A 171 -0.91 7.86 4.31
N SER A 172 -1.40 7.19 5.36
CA SER A 172 -2.21 7.86 6.39
C SER A 172 -1.44 8.89 7.23
N LYS A 173 -0.10 8.92 7.19
CA LYS A 173 0.68 10.00 7.80
C LYS A 173 0.43 11.34 7.12
N LEU A 174 0.06 11.32 5.84
CA LEU A 174 -0.30 12.50 5.07
C LEU A 174 -1.74 12.97 5.32
N ALA A 175 -2.56 12.16 6.01
CA ALA A 175 -3.96 12.48 6.21
C ALA A 175 -4.17 13.70 7.10
N PRO A 176 -4.97 14.70 6.64
CA PRO A 176 -5.44 15.79 7.49
C PRO A 176 -6.29 15.27 8.67
N MET A 177 -7.06 14.22 8.45
CA MET A 177 -8.00 13.69 9.44
C MET A 177 -7.35 12.63 10.33
N TYR A 178 -7.43 12.81 11.65
CA TYR A 178 -6.88 11.88 12.63
C TYR A 178 -7.63 11.96 13.97
N TYR A 179 -7.49 10.94 14.81
CA TYR A 179 -7.94 11.01 16.20
C TYR A 179 -6.85 11.61 17.07
N ARG A 180 -7.12 12.80 17.63
CA ARG A 180 -6.25 13.48 18.58
C ARG A 180 -6.49 12.92 19.97
N VAL A 181 -5.41 12.71 20.71
CA VAL A 181 -5.46 12.31 22.12
C VAL A 181 -4.86 13.41 22.98
N ASP A 182 -5.66 13.91 23.91
CA ASP A 182 -5.22 14.84 24.95
C ASP A 182 -4.78 14.06 26.19
N GLU A 183 -3.46 13.94 26.39
CA GLU A 183 -2.91 13.23 27.55
C GLU A 183 -3.27 13.90 28.89
N ALA A 184 -3.46 15.23 28.91
CA ALA A 184 -3.80 15.95 30.14
C ALA A 184 -5.25 15.67 30.52
N ALA A 185 -6.18 15.76 29.57
CA ALA A 185 -7.58 15.36 29.77
C ALA A 185 -7.68 13.88 30.18
N TRP A 186 -6.88 13.02 29.56
CA TRP A 186 -6.82 11.60 29.93
C TRP A 186 -6.40 11.40 31.39
N LYS A 187 -5.32 12.07 31.83
CA LYS A 187 -4.82 11.99 33.21
C LYS A 187 -5.85 12.54 34.21
N ALA A 188 -6.46 13.69 33.90
CA ALA A 188 -7.51 14.28 34.73
C ALA A 188 -8.71 13.33 34.90
N SER A 189 -9.11 12.63 33.83
CA SER A 189 -10.19 11.64 33.88
C SER A 189 -9.92 10.45 34.82
N GLN A 190 -8.64 10.15 35.11
CA GLN A 190 -8.25 9.08 36.04
C GLN A 190 -8.28 9.53 37.50
N GLN A 191 -8.14 10.84 37.76
CA GLN A 191 -8.06 11.39 39.12
C GLN A 191 -9.44 11.74 39.69
N GLY A 192 -10.44 12.00 38.83
CA GLY A 192 -11.72 12.61 39.25
C GLY A 192 -12.98 11.72 39.25
N LYS A 193 -12.91 10.39 39.02
CA LYS A 193 -14.11 9.54 38.93
C LYS A 193 -14.07 8.27 39.79
N THR A 194 -15.16 8.06 40.55
CA THR A 194 -15.46 6.87 41.37
C THR A 194 -16.06 5.71 40.56
N ILE A 195 -16.57 5.96 39.34
CA ILE A 195 -17.19 4.95 38.47
C ILE A 195 -16.20 4.52 37.38
N PRO A 196 -15.94 3.20 37.20
CA PRO A 196 -15.04 2.72 36.16
C PRO A 196 -15.60 3.02 34.76
N ILE A 197 -14.88 3.85 33.99
CA ILE A 197 -15.19 4.08 32.58
C ILE A 197 -14.87 2.79 31.80
N GLN A 198 -15.88 2.24 31.11
CA GLN A 198 -15.71 1.05 30.28
C GLN A 198 -14.57 1.21 29.28
N ALA A 199 -13.70 0.20 29.20
CA ALA A 199 -12.58 0.19 28.28
C ALA A 199 -13.07 0.13 26.83
N VAL A 200 -12.47 0.95 25.96
CA VAL A 200 -12.79 0.95 24.53
C VAL A 200 -12.23 -0.30 23.85
N ASP A 201 -13.07 -0.94 23.06
CA ASP A 201 -12.66 -1.99 22.13
C ASP A 201 -11.96 -1.39 20.90
N CYS A 202 -10.66 -1.09 21.01
CA CYS A 202 -9.85 -0.69 19.86
C CYS A 202 -9.55 -1.91 18.98
N ALA A 203 -10.11 -1.94 17.77
CA ALA A 203 -9.97 -3.04 16.82
C ALA A 203 -8.49 -3.36 16.45
N PRO A 204 -7.63 -2.37 16.09
CA PRO A 204 -6.20 -2.61 15.83
C PRO A 204 -5.32 -2.64 17.09
N LEU A 205 -5.88 -2.68 18.30
CA LEU A 205 -5.10 -2.74 19.56
C LEU A 205 -4.12 -1.57 19.77
N GLN A 206 -4.49 -0.36 19.31
CA GLN A 206 -3.62 0.81 19.48
C GLN A 206 -3.49 1.23 20.94
N PRO A 207 -2.29 1.66 21.39
CA PRO A 207 -2.08 2.21 22.73
C PRO A 207 -2.71 3.61 22.83
N LEU A 208 -4.04 3.67 23.03
CA LEU A 208 -4.83 4.89 22.93
C LEU A 208 -4.29 6.06 23.75
N ARG A 209 -3.72 5.82 24.94
CA ARG A 209 -3.22 6.86 25.84
C ARG A 209 -2.11 7.73 25.24
N HIS A 210 -1.22 7.12 24.45
CA HIS A 210 0.00 7.77 23.94
C HIS A 210 -0.03 7.91 22.41
N MET A 211 -1.20 7.77 21.80
CA MET A 211 -1.35 7.81 20.35
C MET A 211 -1.14 9.24 19.84
N GLN A 212 -0.07 9.45 19.08
CA GLN A 212 0.28 10.75 18.49
C GLN A 212 0.09 10.78 16.96
N GLY A 213 0.09 9.61 16.31
CA GLY A 213 -0.05 9.45 14.86
C GLY A 213 -1.29 8.66 14.43
N GLY A 214 -1.58 8.70 13.13
CA GLY A 214 -2.69 7.99 12.49
C GLY A 214 -2.30 6.65 11.86
N SER A 215 -1.00 6.37 11.69
CA SER A 215 -0.49 5.20 10.96
C SER A 215 -1.04 3.83 11.43
N GLY A 216 -1.20 3.66 12.74
CA GLY A 216 -1.76 2.46 13.34
C GLY A 216 -3.29 2.48 13.55
N CYS A 217 -3.92 3.65 13.43
CA CYS A 217 -5.35 3.83 13.71
C CYS A 217 -6.18 3.53 12.46
N HIS A 218 -7.18 2.65 12.57
CA HIS A 218 -8.11 2.34 11.48
C HIS A 218 -9.27 3.35 11.37
N MET A 219 -9.21 4.47 12.07
CA MET A 219 -10.21 5.55 12.00
C MET A 219 -11.68 5.10 12.19
N CYS A 220 -11.91 4.01 12.96
CA CYS A 220 -13.23 3.38 13.10
C CYS A 220 -14.22 4.08 14.04
N GLY A 221 -13.84 5.18 14.69
CA GLY A 221 -14.72 5.98 15.56
C GLY A 221 -15.06 5.42 16.94
N ARG A 222 -14.83 4.14 17.22
CA ARG A 222 -15.19 3.51 18.51
C ARG A 222 -14.63 4.21 19.75
N CYS A 223 -13.47 4.85 19.62
CA CYS A 223 -12.78 5.54 20.71
C CYS A 223 -13.20 7.01 20.87
N SER A 224 -14.04 7.55 19.99
CA SER A 224 -14.41 8.97 20.01
C SER A 224 -15.16 9.35 21.29
N GLY A 225 -14.79 10.49 21.88
CA GLY A 225 -15.34 10.98 23.15
C GLY A 225 -14.91 10.16 24.37
N HIS A 226 -14.02 9.18 24.22
CA HIS A 226 -13.55 8.42 25.38
C HIS A 226 -12.73 9.34 26.31
N ARG A 227 -13.15 9.40 27.59
CA ARG A 227 -12.52 10.21 28.65
C ARG A 227 -12.49 11.73 28.36
N ASP A 228 -13.31 12.20 27.42
CA ASP A 228 -13.23 13.57 26.89
C ASP A 228 -11.82 13.93 26.38
N ALA A 229 -11.02 12.90 26.09
CA ALA A 229 -9.60 12.99 25.75
C ALA A 229 -9.32 12.58 24.30
N ILE A 230 -10.23 11.81 23.68
CA ILE A 230 -10.10 11.39 22.28
C ILE A 230 -11.16 12.07 21.43
N GLU A 231 -10.72 12.83 20.42
CA GLU A 231 -11.63 13.46 19.46
C GLU A 231 -11.12 13.34 18.03
N LEU A 232 -12.04 13.34 17.07
CA LEU A 232 -11.69 13.45 15.66
C LEU A 232 -11.30 14.92 15.36
N SER A 233 -10.06 15.13 14.91
CA SER A 233 -9.49 16.44 14.68
C SER A 233 -8.85 16.53 13.29
N LEU A 234 -8.49 17.77 12.90
CA LEU A 234 -7.71 18.04 11.70
C LEU A 234 -6.30 18.45 12.09
N ARG A 235 -5.35 18.08 11.26
CA ARG A 235 -3.95 18.52 11.33
C ARG A 235 -3.45 18.88 9.95
N SER A 236 -2.30 19.54 9.91
CA SER A 236 -1.57 19.68 8.66
C SER A 236 -1.14 18.31 8.13
N PRO A 237 -1.26 18.03 6.81
CA PRO A 237 -0.71 16.85 6.15
C PRO A 237 0.79 16.62 6.37
N THR A 238 1.51 17.60 6.90
CA THR A 238 2.94 17.49 7.21
C THR A 238 3.26 17.19 8.66
N GLU A 239 2.29 17.34 9.56
CA GLU A 239 2.58 17.33 10.99
C GLU A 239 3.08 15.97 11.47
N GLU A 240 2.46 14.86 11.05
CA GLU A 240 2.91 13.52 11.44
C GLU A 240 4.29 13.20 10.85
N VAL A 241 4.50 13.48 9.57
CA VAL A 241 5.78 13.22 8.88
C VAL A 241 6.92 14.05 9.47
N VAL A 242 6.68 15.34 9.75
CA VAL A 242 7.75 16.25 10.22
C VAL A 242 7.98 16.09 11.72
N LYS A 243 6.93 15.99 12.55
CA LYS A 243 7.05 16.01 14.01
C LYS A 243 7.11 14.61 14.63
N VAL A 244 6.11 13.77 14.35
CA VAL A 244 5.91 12.47 15.00
C VAL A 244 6.92 11.44 14.48
N ALA A 245 7.09 11.37 13.16
CA ALA A 245 8.01 10.42 12.53
C ALA A 245 9.50 10.71 12.85
N ALA A 246 9.82 11.86 13.43
CA ALA A 246 11.16 12.12 13.96
C ALA A 246 11.57 11.11 15.05
N LYS A 247 10.59 10.57 15.79
CA LYS A 247 10.81 9.54 16.82
C LYS A 247 10.31 8.17 16.39
N GLU A 248 9.23 8.11 15.63
CA GLU A 248 8.55 6.85 15.28
C GLU A 248 8.99 6.23 13.95
N ALA A 249 9.73 6.95 13.10
CA ALA A 249 10.23 6.36 11.86
C ALA A 249 11.26 5.27 12.17
N ASP A 250 11.10 4.12 11.51
CA ASP A 250 11.94 2.94 11.69
C ASP A 250 12.52 2.45 10.35
N GLY A 251 13.45 1.49 10.43
CA GLY A 251 14.12 0.92 9.26
C GLY A 251 13.21 0.13 8.33
N TRP A 252 12.15 -0.50 8.83
CA TRP A 252 11.21 -1.24 7.99
C TRP A 252 10.30 -0.30 7.19
N GLN A 253 9.93 0.84 7.77
CA GLN A 253 9.24 1.91 7.05
C GLN A 253 10.14 2.49 5.96
N THR A 254 11.42 2.73 6.24
CA THR A 254 12.38 3.15 5.21
C THR A 254 12.51 2.10 4.10
N ALA A 255 12.65 0.82 4.46
CA ALA A 255 12.74 -0.27 3.49
C ALA A 255 11.48 -0.35 2.63
N LEU A 256 10.30 -0.21 3.24
CA LEU A 256 9.03 -0.20 2.51
C LEU A 256 8.89 1.01 1.57
N ILE A 257 9.33 2.20 1.98
CA ILE A 257 9.30 3.38 1.09
C ILE A 257 10.26 3.18 -0.08
N VAL A 258 11.51 2.86 0.22
CA VAL A 258 12.63 2.94 -0.73
C VAL A 258 12.74 1.69 -1.61
N TYR A 259 12.71 0.50 -1.01
CA TYR A 259 12.80 -0.77 -1.76
C TYR A 259 11.42 -1.32 -2.12
N GLY A 260 10.40 -1.10 -1.28
CA GLY A 260 9.05 -1.60 -1.54
C GLY A 260 8.33 -0.76 -2.60
N LEU A 261 7.92 0.45 -2.25
CA LEU A 261 7.08 1.30 -3.09
C LEU A 261 7.86 1.92 -4.25
N LEU A 262 9.05 2.46 -3.98
CA LEU A 262 9.92 3.06 -5.00
C LEU A 262 10.91 2.07 -5.63
N GLY A 263 10.75 0.77 -5.38
CA GLY A 263 11.60 -0.28 -5.94
C GLY A 263 10.76 -1.38 -6.56
N VAL A 264 10.29 -2.32 -5.73
CA VAL A 264 9.50 -3.49 -6.14
C VAL A 264 8.23 -3.07 -6.89
N ALA A 265 7.47 -2.09 -6.39
CA ALA A 265 6.23 -1.68 -7.06
C ALA A 265 6.51 -1.04 -8.44
N MET A 266 7.53 -0.18 -8.55
CA MET A 266 7.94 0.37 -9.84
C MET A 266 8.42 -0.73 -10.80
N GLY A 267 9.27 -1.65 -10.32
CA GLY A 267 9.70 -2.86 -11.02
C GLY A 267 8.52 -3.68 -11.56
N ALA A 268 7.49 -3.85 -10.74
CA ALA A 268 6.30 -4.60 -11.09
C ALA A 268 5.37 -3.87 -12.08
N PHE A 269 5.45 -2.55 -12.20
CA PHE A 269 4.62 -1.80 -13.16
C PHE A 269 5.26 -1.67 -14.54
N HIS A 270 6.58 -1.50 -14.61
CA HIS A 270 7.25 -1.20 -15.89
C HIS A 270 7.88 -2.40 -16.61
N TRP A 271 7.92 -3.60 -16.00
CA TRP A 271 8.61 -4.76 -16.60
C TRP A 271 8.04 -5.16 -17.96
N THR A 272 6.72 -5.09 -18.14
CA THR A 272 6.05 -5.46 -19.40
C THR A 272 6.41 -4.54 -20.57
N MET A 273 6.78 -3.29 -20.30
CA MET A 273 7.15 -2.31 -21.33
C MET A 273 8.67 -2.13 -21.43
N SER A 274 9.47 -2.80 -20.60
CA SER A 274 10.90 -2.53 -20.53
C SER A 274 11.70 -3.21 -21.65
N PRO A 275 12.39 -2.44 -22.52
CA PRO A 275 13.30 -3.03 -23.50
C PRO A 275 14.45 -3.79 -22.85
N TRP A 276 14.87 -3.38 -21.65
CA TRP A 276 15.92 -4.06 -20.88
C TRP A 276 15.47 -5.44 -20.41
N PHE A 277 14.21 -5.58 -20.00
CA PHE A 277 13.65 -6.88 -19.65
C PHE A 277 13.63 -7.82 -20.86
N VAL A 278 13.16 -7.32 -22.00
CA VAL A 278 13.12 -8.09 -23.26
C VAL A 278 14.52 -8.53 -23.67
N ALA A 279 15.49 -7.61 -23.69
CA ALA A 279 16.87 -7.92 -24.06
C ALA A 279 17.52 -8.94 -23.10
N MET A 280 17.32 -8.77 -21.79
CA MET A 280 17.82 -9.70 -20.78
C MET A 280 17.22 -11.11 -20.96
N LYS A 281 15.91 -11.20 -21.18
CA LYS A 281 15.22 -12.47 -21.41
C LYS A 281 15.71 -13.15 -22.70
N GLN A 282 15.81 -12.40 -23.79
CA GLN A 282 16.31 -12.91 -25.07
C GLN A 282 17.73 -13.45 -24.95
N ALA A 283 18.64 -12.68 -24.34
CA ALA A 283 20.02 -13.10 -24.14
C ALA A 283 20.12 -14.36 -23.25
N ALA A 284 19.29 -14.46 -22.21
CA ALA A 284 19.23 -15.65 -21.37
C ALA A 284 18.68 -16.87 -22.11
N ALA A 285 17.65 -16.69 -22.94
CA ALA A 285 17.08 -17.75 -23.75
C ALA A 285 18.09 -18.26 -24.80
N GLU A 286 18.76 -17.36 -25.51
CA GLU A 286 19.82 -17.70 -26.47
C GLU A 286 20.94 -18.48 -25.79
N TRP A 287 21.43 -18.00 -24.64
CA TRP A 287 22.48 -18.70 -23.89
C TRP A 287 22.05 -20.10 -23.45
N LEU A 288 20.81 -20.28 -23.00
CA LEU A 288 20.28 -21.59 -22.59
C LEU A 288 20.18 -22.56 -23.78
N VAL A 289 19.73 -22.08 -24.93
CA VAL A 289 19.64 -22.88 -26.16
C VAL A 289 21.04 -23.27 -26.65
N ASP A 290 22.00 -22.34 -26.65
CA ASP A 290 23.39 -22.61 -27.05
C ASP A 290 24.10 -23.65 -26.17
N HIS A 291 23.60 -23.88 -24.94
CA HIS A 291 24.11 -24.88 -24.00
C HIS A 291 23.23 -26.14 -23.90
N ASP A 292 22.26 -26.32 -24.79
CA ASP A 292 21.29 -27.44 -24.79
C ASP A 292 20.48 -27.57 -23.48
N ILE A 293 20.24 -26.47 -22.75
CA ILE A 293 19.46 -26.43 -21.50
C ILE A 293 18.04 -25.95 -21.80
N LEU A 294 17.13 -26.86 -22.18
CA LEU A 294 15.79 -26.49 -22.64
C LEU A 294 14.72 -26.42 -21.54
N TRP A 295 14.90 -27.11 -20.41
CA TRP A 295 13.88 -27.18 -19.35
C TRP A 295 13.37 -25.82 -18.83
N PRO A 296 14.16 -24.71 -18.77
CA PRO A 296 13.63 -23.43 -18.30
C PRO A 296 12.65 -22.80 -19.29
N LEU A 297 12.66 -23.22 -20.55
CA LEU A 297 11.77 -22.72 -21.59
C LEU A 297 10.41 -23.43 -21.58
N ASP A 298 10.28 -24.52 -20.84
CA ASP A 298 9.03 -25.26 -20.70
C ASP A 298 7.97 -24.42 -19.98
N THR A 299 6.71 -24.57 -20.43
CA THR A 299 5.54 -23.81 -19.96
C THR A 299 4.60 -24.63 -19.08
N GLU A 300 5.06 -25.77 -18.55
CA GLU A 300 4.25 -26.74 -17.78
C GLU A 300 3.92 -26.28 -16.35
N ALA A 301 4.32 -25.08 -15.95
CA ALA A 301 4.02 -24.57 -14.63
C ALA A 301 2.51 -24.37 -14.43
N PRO A 302 1.97 -24.72 -13.25
CA PRO A 302 0.54 -24.58 -13.01
C PRO A 302 0.13 -23.12 -12.89
N TRP A 303 -1.10 -22.80 -13.32
CA TRP A 303 -1.66 -21.43 -13.37
C TRP A 303 -1.62 -20.65 -12.03
N TRP A 304 -1.57 -21.35 -10.90
CA TRP A 304 -1.49 -20.75 -9.55
C TRP A 304 -0.07 -20.36 -9.15
N LEU A 305 0.95 -20.78 -9.91
CA LEU A 305 2.34 -20.44 -9.70
C LEU A 305 2.85 -19.45 -10.76
N LEU A 306 2.63 -19.78 -12.03
CA LEU A 306 2.95 -18.95 -13.19
C LEU A 306 1.72 -18.86 -14.10
N THR A 307 1.56 -17.72 -14.79
CA THR A 307 0.47 -17.52 -15.76
C THR A 307 0.45 -18.66 -16.79
N HIS A 308 -0.67 -19.37 -16.87
CA HIS A 308 -0.84 -20.52 -17.77
C HIS A 308 -2.26 -20.54 -18.35
N TYR A 309 -2.47 -19.76 -19.42
CA TYR A 309 -3.73 -19.66 -20.15
C TYR A 309 -3.48 -19.86 -21.66
N PRO A 310 -3.22 -21.11 -22.11
CA PRO A 310 -2.89 -21.40 -23.50
C PRO A 310 -3.99 -20.98 -24.49
N GLN A 311 -5.25 -20.93 -24.04
CA GLN A 311 -6.40 -20.48 -24.84
C GLN A 311 -6.29 -19.01 -25.28
N HIS A 312 -5.55 -18.18 -24.55
CA HIS A 312 -5.31 -16.76 -24.86
C HIS A 312 -3.86 -16.49 -25.28
N ASN A 313 -3.08 -17.54 -25.57
CA ASN A 313 -1.64 -17.44 -25.86
C ASN A 313 -0.82 -16.71 -24.78
N ASP A 314 -1.28 -16.77 -23.53
CA ASP A 314 -0.62 -16.14 -22.39
C ASP A 314 -0.13 -17.22 -21.43
N VAL A 315 1.13 -17.63 -21.64
CA VAL A 315 1.77 -18.74 -20.94
C VAL A 315 3.18 -18.34 -20.59
N PHE A 316 3.53 -18.44 -19.31
CA PHE A 316 4.88 -18.16 -18.82
C PHE A 316 5.69 -19.44 -18.76
N SER A 317 6.91 -19.37 -19.28
CA SER A 317 7.95 -20.37 -19.03
C SER A 317 8.56 -20.20 -17.64
N TRP A 318 9.33 -21.18 -17.17
CA TRP A 318 10.13 -21.02 -15.95
C TRP A 318 11.14 -19.87 -16.06
N LEU A 319 11.70 -19.67 -17.25
CA LEU A 319 12.58 -18.55 -17.57
C LEU A 319 11.84 -17.22 -17.42
N ASP A 320 10.58 -17.11 -17.85
CA ASP A 320 9.78 -15.89 -17.68
C ASP A 320 9.59 -15.55 -16.21
N GLY A 321 9.23 -16.55 -15.39
CA GLY A 321 9.08 -16.38 -13.95
C GLY A 321 10.40 -15.92 -13.29
N ALA A 322 11.51 -16.60 -13.61
CA ALA A 322 12.82 -16.26 -13.07
C ALA A 322 13.31 -14.87 -13.53
N ALA A 323 13.12 -14.54 -14.80
CA ALA A 323 13.48 -13.25 -15.38
C ALA A 323 12.67 -12.12 -14.74
N LEU A 324 11.36 -12.31 -14.55
CA LEU A 324 10.49 -11.32 -13.91
C LEU A 324 10.94 -11.05 -12.48
N ILE A 325 11.14 -12.11 -11.68
CA ILE A 325 11.61 -11.97 -10.29
C ILE A 325 12.96 -11.24 -10.27
N SER A 326 13.90 -11.67 -11.11
CA SER A 326 15.25 -11.09 -11.17
C SER A 326 15.21 -9.62 -11.55
N TYR A 327 14.39 -9.26 -12.55
CA TYR A 327 14.21 -7.88 -12.99
C TYR A 327 13.61 -7.01 -11.88
N VAL A 328 12.53 -7.45 -11.25
CA VAL A 328 11.87 -6.68 -10.17
C VAL A 328 12.82 -6.50 -8.99
N LEU A 329 13.57 -7.53 -8.59
CA LEU A 329 14.55 -7.45 -7.51
C LEU A 329 15.73 -6.56 -7.89
N ALA A 330 16.25 -6.65 -9.11
CA ALA A 330 17.33 -5.81 -9.61
C ALA A 330 16.92 -4.33 -9.63
N THR A 331 15.73 -4.02 -10.15
CA THR A 331 15.16 -2.66 -10.11
C THR A 331 15.00 -2.17 -8.68
N ALA A 332 14.46 -3.00 -7.78
CA ALA A 332 14.31 -2.64 -6.37
C ALA A 332 15.65 -2.35 -5.70
N LEU A 333 16.68 -3.17 -5.97
CA LEU A 333 18.02 -2.97 -5.44
C LEU A 333 18.69 -1.72 -6.03
N ALA A 334 18.58 -1.50 -7.34
CA ALA A 334 19.19 -0.36 -8.01
C ALA A 334 18.58 0.97 -7.55
N LEU A 335 17.25 1.10 -7.67
CA LEU A 335 16.53 2.31 -7.26
C LEU A 335 16.59 2.48 -5.74
N GLY A 336 16.35 1.41 -4.99
CA GLY A 336 16.36 1.46 -3.54
C GLY A 336 17.73 1.86 -2.96
N SER A 337 18.82 1.28 -3.47
CA SER A 337 20.17 1.65 -3.04
C SER A 337 20.53 3.07 -3.46
N GLY A 338 20.18 3.48 -4.69
CA GLY A 338 20.41 4.83 -5.18
C GLY A 338 19.70 5.89 -4.32
N LEU A 339 18.43 5.65 -3.99
CA LEU A 339 17.67 6.51 -3.09
C LEU A 339 18.25 6.53 -1.67
N LEU A 340 18.64 5.37 -1.13
CA LEU A 340 19.24 5.30 0.20
C LEU A 340 20.57 6.06 0.26
N LEU A 341 21.41 5.97 -0.77
CA LEU A 341 22.65 6.72 -0.91
C LEU A 341 22.39 8.23 -0.97
N CYS A 342 21.40 8.67 -1.74
CA CYS A 342 21.00 10.07 -1.79
C CYS A 342 20.52 10.59 -0.44
N LEU A 343 19.64 9.84 0.25
CA LEU A 343 19.17 10.18 1.59
C LEU A 343 20.31 10.22 2.61
N ALA A 344 21.23 9.25 2.53
CA ALA A 344 22.41 9.18 3.39
C ALA A 344 23.34 10.39 3.18
N ALA A 345 23.61 10.76 1.92
CA ALA A 345 24.35 11.96 1.59
C ALA A 345 23.67 13.23 2.17
N GLY A 346 22.35 13.34 2.03
CA GLY A 346 21.58 14.45 2.61
C GLY A 346 21.72 14.55 4.13
N VAL A 347 21.61 13.43 4.85
CA VAL A 347 21.81 13.38 6.31
C VAL A 347 23.25 13.75 6.69
N ARG A 348 24.25 13.27 5.94
CA ARG A 348 25.66 13.51 6.23
C ARG A 348 26.07 14.97 5.99
N ILE A 349 25.48 15.63 4.99
CA ILE A 349 25.67 17.06 4.71
C ILE A 349 24.96 17.92 5.76
N ALA A 350 23.77 17.50 6.21
CA ALA A 350 23.00 18.22 7.23
C ALA A 350 23.64 18.20 8.63
N GLY A 351 24.55 17.25 8.92
CA GLY A 351 25.30 17.22 10.16
C GLY A 351 25.81 15.83 10.57
N PRO A 352 25.97 15.55 11.88
CA PRO A 352 26.45 14.26 12.36
C PRO A 352 25.46 13.15 12.01
N TRP A 353 26.01 12.01 11.59
CA TRP A 353 25.22 10.83 11.21
C TRP A 353 24.43 10.31 12.41
N ARG A 354 23.12 10.13 12.21
CA ARG A 354 22.24 9.40 13.12
C ARG A 354 21.29 8.59 12.27
N THR A 355 21.21 7.29 12.51
CA THR A 355 20.33 6.39 11.78
C THR A 355 18.86 6.84 11.83
N GLN A 356 18.42 7.42 12.95
CA GLN A 356 17.07 8.00 13.06
C GLN A 356 16.81 9.15 12.07
N ARG A 357 17.83 9.97 11.74
CA ARG A 357 17.70 11.04 10.75
C ARG A 357 17.53 10.47 9.34
N LEU A 358 18.19 9.36 9.03
CA LEU A 358 17.99 8.65 7.76
C LEU A 358 16.54 8.16 7.64
N HIS A 359 16.04 7.48 8.68
CA HIS A 359 14.66 7.00 8.68
C HIS A 359 13.64 8.11 8.61
N HIS A 360 13.91 9.23 9.29
CA HIS A 360 13.05 10.40 9.26
C HIS A 360 13.06 11.08 7.89
N LEU A 361 14.22 11.26 7.26
CA LEU A 361 14.30 11.86 5.91
C LEU A 361 13.58 11.01 4.87
N ALA A 362 13.69 9.68 4.94
CA ALA A 362 12.99 8.77 4.03
C ALA A 362 11.47 9.00 4.00
N GLN A 363 10.88 9.45 5.12
CA GLN A 363 9.44 9.76 5.18
C GLN A 363 9.03 10.92 4.28
N SER A 364 9.97 11.79 3.86
CA SER A 364 9.66 12.85 2.91
C SER A 364 9.28 12.31 1.53
N LEU A 365 9.65 11.07 1.20
CA LEU A 365 9.33 10.43 -0.07
C LEU A 365 7.94 9.77 -0.11
N ILE A 366 7.17 9.79 0.99
CA ILE A 366 5.82 9.19 1.03
C ILE A 366 4.89 9.75 -0.05
N PRO A 367 4.80 11.09 -0.30
CA PRO A 367 3.91 11.62 -1.33
C PRO A 367 4.26 11.07 -2.71
N LEU A 368 5.54 11.05 -3.07
CA LEU A 368 6.02 10.53 -4.35
C LEU A 368 5.80 9.01 -4.47
N ALA A 369 6.09 8.25 -3.42
CA ALA A 369 5.83 6.80 -3.37
C ALA A 369 4.34 6.48 -3.53
N GLY A 370 3.47 7.21 -2.82
CA GLY A 370 2.02 7.07 -2.93
C GLY A 370 1.48 7.45 -4.30
N CYS A 371 1.97 8.56 -4.86
CA CYS A 371 1.64 8.99 -6.21
C CYS A 371 2.05 7.95 -7.25
N GLY A 372 3.27 7.40 -7.17
CA GLY A 372 3.73 6.35 -8.06
C GLY A 372 2.82 5.11 -8.05
N VAL A 373 2.47 4.60 -6.87
CA VAL A 373 1.55 3.44 -6.78
C VAL A 373 0.17 3.78 -7.35
N PHE A 374 -0.34 4.99 -7.09
CA PHE A 374 -1.60 5.45 -7.67
C PHE A 374 -1.54 5.52 -9.21
N LEU A 375 -0.45 6.03 -9.77
CA LEU A 375 -0.25 6.12 -11.22
C LEU A 375 -0.09 4.74 -11.87
N GLY A 376 0.62 3.82 -11.22
CA GLY A 376 0.77 2.44 -11.67
C GLY A 376 -0.56 1.69 -11.72
N LEU A 377 -1.37 1.78 -10.66
CA LEU A 377 -2.70 1.12 -10.62
C LEU A 377 -3.70 1.78 -11.58
N SER A 378 -3.68 3.12 -11.69
CA SER A 378 -4.57 3.83 -12.61
C SER A 378 -4.19 3.66 -14.09
N ALA A 379 -2.99 3.16 -14.39
CA ALA A 379 -2.62 2.81 -15.77
C ALA A 379 -3.58 1.76 -16.34
N LEU A 380 -4.02 0.78 -15.54
CA LEU A 380 -5.02 -0.19 -15.96
C LEU A 380 -6.37 0.47 -16.27
N THR A 381 -6.81 1.43 -15.43
CA THR A 381 -8.02 2.22 -15.69
C THR A 381 -7.93 2.93 -17.04
N VAL A 382 -6.78 3.56 -17.32
CA VAL A 382 -6.56 4.28 -18.58
C VAL A 382 -6.61 3.32 -19.77
N THR A 383 -5.99 2.14 -19.66
CA THR A 383 -6.00 1.13 -20.73
C THR A 383 -7.41 0.59 -20.99
N LEU A 384 -8.18 0.28 -19.95
CA LEU A 384 -9.56 -0.18 -20.09
C LEU A 384 -10.47 0.89 -20.70
N LEU A 385 -10.32 2.16 -20.30
CA LEU A 385 -11.11 3.26 -20.88
C LEU A 385 -10.73 3.55 -22.34
N LYS A 386 -9.45 3.42 -22.70
CA LYS A 386 -9.01 3.50 -24.10
C LYS A 386 -9.65 2.41 -24.95
N ALA A 387 -9.79 1.19 -24.43
CA ALA A 387 -10.42 0.08 -25.13
C ALA A 387 -11.92 0.31 -25.42
N GLU A 388 -12.59 1.15 -24.61
CA GLU A 388 -13.97 1.61 -24.82
C GLU A 388 -14.07 2.81 -25.79
N GLY A 389 -12.96 3.27 -26.37
CA GLY A 389 -12.94 4.40 -27.30
C GLY A 389 -12.97 5.78 -26.63
N VAL A 390 -12.77 5.86 -25.30
CA VAL A 390 -12.67 7.16 -24.61
C VAL A 390 -11.33 7.82 -24.94
N PRO A 391 -11.32 9.08 -25.43
CA PRO A 391 -10.08 9.78 -25.73
C PRO A 391 -9.31 10.12 -24.45
N MET A 392 -8.08 9.61 -24.32
CA MET A 392 -7.24 9.76 -23.13
C MET A 392 -6.02 10.68 -23.35
N PHE A 393 -6.15 11.71 -24.19
CA PHE A 393 -5.06 12.66 -24.48
C PHE A 393 -4.57 13.39 -23.22
N TRP A 394 -5.47 13.67 -22.27
CA TRP A 394 -5.19 14.35 -21.00
C TRP A 394 -4.43 13.48 -19.97
N ALA A 395 -4.34 12.16 -20.20
CA ALA A 395 -3.81 11.24 -19.18
C ALA A 395 -2.32 11.50 -18.88
N ASN A 396 -1.53 11.84 -19.89
CA ASN A 396 -0.11 12.15 -19.70
C ASN A 396 0.11 13.49 -18.99
N ASP A 397 -0.71 14.50 -19.30
CA ASP A 397 -0.67 15.79 -18.60
C ASP A 397 -1.05 15.64 -17.12
N ALA A 398 -2.08 14.83 -16.83
CA ALA A 398 -2.49 14.52 -15.47
C ALA A 398 -1.40 13.76 -14.70
N ARG A 399 -0.74 12.78 -15.33
CA ARG A 399 0.41 12.06 -14.76
C ARG A 399 1.55 13.01 -14.40
N LEU A 400 1.91 13.90 -15.33
CA LEU A 400 2.97 14.89 -15.10
C LEU A 400 2.62 15.86 -13.98
N ALA A 401 1.38 16.38 -13.96
CA ALA A 401 0.91 17.27 -12.89
C ALA A 401 0.93 16.59 -11.52
N LEU A 402 0.52 15.33 -11.44
CA LEU A 402 0.54 14.54 -10.21
C LEU A 402 1.97 14.25 -9.72
N LEU A 403 2.89 13.88 -10.62
CA LEU A 403 4.30 13.70 -10.28
C LEU A 403 4.94 15.01 -9.82
N ALA A 404 4.73 16.11 -10.55
CA ALA A 404 5.23 17.42 -10.18
C ALA A 404 4.71 17.87 -8.80
N GLY A 405 3.41 17.71 -8.55
CA GLY A 405 2.81 18.00 -7.24
C GLY A 405 3.39 17.14 -6.11
N ALA A 406 3.57 15.84 -6.36
CA ALA A 406 4.16 14.92 -5.39
C ALA A 406 5.64 15.22 -5.11
N ASN A 407 6.40 15.66 -6.11
CA ASN A 407 7.78 16.12 -5.97
C ASN A 407 7.88 17.41 -5.15
N LEU A 408 7.06 18.41 -5.46
CA LEU A 408 7.00 19.65 -4.68
C LEU A 408 6.64 19.37 -3.22
N TRP A 409 5.68 18.48 -2.98
CA TRP A 409 5.30 18.08 -1.62
C TRP A 409 6.44 17.33 -0.91
N SER A 410 7.08 16.37 -1.58
CA SER A 410 8.20 15.60 -1.02
C SER A 410 9.40 16.50 -0.71
N LEU A 411 9.69 17.47 -1.57
CA LEU A 411 10.73 18.47 -1.36
C LEU A 411 10.38 19.40 -0.19
N TRP A 412 9.12 19.83 -0.10
CA TRP A 412 8.66 20.66 1.02
C TRP A 412 8.77 19.93 2.36
N LEU A 413 8.38 18.66 2.43
CA LEU A 413 8.56 17.80 3.59
C LEU A 413 10.03 17.63 3.94
N GLY A 414 10.88 17.33 2.95
CA GLY A 414 12.31 17.18 3.14
C GLY A 414 12.95 18.45 3.69
N ARG A 415 12.59 19.62 3.14
CA ARG A 415 13.04 20.92 3.66
C ARG A 415 12.60 21.15 5.10
N ALA A 416 11.35 20.84 5.42
CA ALA A 416 10.81 20.98 6.78
C ALA A 416 11.48 20.04 7.78
N ILE A 417 11.85 18.82 7.36
CA ILE A 417 12.62 17.88 8.17
C ILE A 417 14.05 18.38 8.38
N LEU A 418 14.74 18.79 7.31
CA LEU A 418 16.12 19.29 7.37
C LEU A 418 16.24 20.57 8.19
N ALA A 419 15.21 21.43 8.18
CA ALA A 419 15.13 22.64 9.01
C ALA A 419 15.22 22.34 10.51
N ARG A 420 14.87 21.12 10.94
CA ARG A 420 14.97 20.70 12.34
C ARG A 420 16.38 20.30 12.75
N TRP A 421 17.28 20.07 11.79
CA TRP A 421 18.63 19.57 12.04
C TRP A 421 19.71 20.60 11.74
N SER A 422 19.45 21.48 10.78
CA SER A 422 20.40 22.45 10.23
C SER A 422 19.68 23.67 9.71
N SER A 423 20.39 24.79 9.60
CA SER A 423 19.89 26.05 9.06
C SER A 423 20.88 26.66 8.06
N GLY A 424 20.39 27.60 7.24
CA GLY A 424 21.21 28.37 6.31
C GLY A 424 21.78 27.53 5.15
N PRO A 425 23.02 27.77 4.70
CA PRO A 425 23.56 27.17 3.48
C PRO A 425 23.71 25.66 3.55
N ARG A 426 23.95 25.09 4.75
CA ARG A 426 24.01 23.63 4.94
C ARG A 426 22.69 22.95 4.66
N GLN A 427 21.57 23.57 5.03
CA GLN A 427 20.24 23.04 4.74
C GLN A 427 19.99 23.03 3.22
N ALA A 428 20.36 24.10 2.52
CA ALA A 428 20.23 24.19 1.07
C ALA A 428 21.09 23.12 0.36
N LEU A 429 22.33 22.90 0.80
CA LEU A 429 23.19 21.84 0.26
C LEU A 429 22.64 20.44 0.55
N ALA A 430 22.06 20.21 1.73
CA ALA A 430 21.46 18.92 2.09
C ALA A 430 20.19 18.59 1.29
N LEU A 431 19.57 19.59 0.63
CA LEU A 431 18.45 19.37 -0.29
C LEU A 431 18.90 18.85 -1.67
N MET A 432 20.16 19.07 -2.07
CA MET A 432 20.63 18.64 -3.39
C MET A 432 20.58 17.11 -3.57
N PRO A 433 21.03 16.29 -2.61
CA PRO A 433 20.84 14.84 -2.71
C PRO A 433 19.36 14.42 -2.70
N LEU A 434 18.48 15.17 -2.01
CA LEU A 434 17.05 14.89 -2.06
C LEU A 434 16.48 15.16 -3.45
N LEU A 435 16.87 16.25 -4.10
CA LEU A 435 16.49 16.53 -5.48
C LEU A 435 16.99 15.44 -6.44
N ALA A 436 18.21 14.94 -6.24
CA ALA A 436 18.73 13.81 -7.00
C ALA A 436 17.89 12.53 -6.78
N ALA A 437 17.46 12.26 -5.55
CA ALA A 437 16.57 11.14 -5.24
C ALA A 437 15.21 11.28 -5.96
N LEU A 438 14.62 12.48 -5.97
CA LEU A 438 13.37 12.75 -6.67
C LEU A 438 13.54 12.55 -8.19
N ALA A 439 14.61 13.11 -8.77
CA ALA A 439 14.92 12.97 -10.19
C ALA A 439 15.14 11.50 -10.60
N LEU A 440 15.76 10.68 -9.73
CA LEU A 440 15.96 9.25 -9.97
C LEU A 440 14.62 8.49 -10.10
N VAL A 441 13.65 8.81 -9.25
CA VAL A 441 12.30 8.22 -9.32
C VAL A 441 11.54 8.73 -10.55
N ASP A 442 11.62 10.03 -10.83
CA ASP A 442 10.98 10.63 -11.99
C ASP A 442 11.55 10.09 -13.30
N ALA A 443 12.85 9.79 -13.35
CA ALA A 443 13.45 9.12 -14.51
C ALA A 443 12.86 7.73 -14.73
N ALA A 444 12.66 6.95 -13.66
CA ALA A 444 12.04 5.61 -13.75
C ALA A 444 10.60 5.66 -14.28
N TRP A 445 9.77 6.60 -13.80
CA TRP A 445 8.43 6.84 -14.35
C TRP A 445 8.46 7.43 -15.76
N GLY A 446 9.44 8.30 -15.99
CA GLY A 446 9.80 8.86 -17.28
C GLY A 446 9.87 7.77 -18.34
N PHE A 447 10.77 6.81 -18.12
CA PHE A 447 10.98 5.68 -19.02
C PHE A 447 9.67 4.96 -19.35
N MET A 448 8.88 4.61 -18.33
CA MET A 448 7.64 3.85 -18.53
C MET A 448 6.55 4.61 -19.31
N PHE A 449 6.41 5.91 -19.11
CA PHE A 449 5.26 6.66 -19.67
C PHE A 449 5.56 7.39 -20.98
N TRP A 450 6.82 7.76 -21.24
CA TRP A 450 7.18 8.63 -22.37
C TRP A 450 8.23 8.05 -23.31
N TRP A 451 9.10 7.13 -22.85
CA TRP A 451 10.17 6.59 -23.70
C TRP A 451 9.95 5.14 -24.14
N TRP A 452 9.21 4.35 -23.37
CA TRP A 452 8.92 2.93 -23.66
C TRP A 452 7.52 2.72 -24.21
#